data_AF-A0AAD9J0B8-F1
#
_entry.id   AF-A0AAD9J0B8-F1
#
_cell.length_a   1.000
_cell.length_b   1.000
_cell.length_c   1.000
_cell.angle_alpha   90.00
_cell.angle_beta   90.00
_cell.angle_gamma   90.00
#
_symmetry.space_group_name_H-M   'P 1'
#
loop_
_entity.id
_entity.type
_entity.pdbx_description
1 polymer ?
#
loop_
_entity_poly.entity_id
_entity_poly.type
_entity_poly.pdbx_seq_one_letter_code
_entity_poly.pdbx_strand_id
1 'polypeptide(L)'
;MAKLVRIFFRSFVIIFTSSVTLVFTDDIQVCPAKNLDIQCQPDEVIVTSSAKFGRMEFTRCTIVQDFIGCENDVLFLMDKWCSGRSRCHTIIPNDDLIASNKACLPYLRMYLQMQYSCLKVIQISHLDCQTPILLQNNEGVISSHMTRNSRCGSRSATLKISGISGQTIKLHITDFGSEAMKMDNTSKVMPLYGYIREDDQRTEIYGSIERQRLLYQSKSNRISVEIVLKDDDLGFLLHYQTHAWYKRDGDQAVIGCEWSQKTWHLSCDGRSWSGVVGNCSELALWLVCVVSVSVVVMVIACVVGVVCIKKYRIKQDIQKSMTLQRLPCQGHYDLDSNIEMASMLYLPYKLSEEQQQGTLADPHRPTSYLIPQDQVVNELTPIRIWERPLPDLPDKPLACDTVGERSDVKQGRTPGDGDETVNSPRVQENDTIQSYQTDIVIQISHLDCQTPILLQNNEGVISSHMTRNSRCGSRSATLKISGISGQTIKLHITDFGSEAMKMDNTSKVIPLYGYIREDDQRTEIYRSIERQRLLYQSKSNRISVEIVLKDDDLGFLLHYQTHAWYKRDGDQAVIGCEWSQKTWHLSCDGRSWSGVVGNCSELGMSLSDIK
;
A
#
# COMPACT_ATOMS: atom_id res chain seq x y z
N MET A 1 -40.64 -28.95 25.75
CA MET A 1 -39.88 -27.74 25.39
C MET A 1 -38.49 -27.66 26.02
N ALA A 2 -38.30 -27.74 27.35
CA ALA A 2 -36.95 -27.61 27.98
C ALA A 2 -35.88 -28.61 27.49
N LYS A 3 -36.27 -29.86 27.18
CA LYS A 3 -35.37 -30.86 26.57
C LYS A 3 -34.98 -30.53 25.12
N LEU A 4 -35.91 -29.98 24.32
CA LEU A 4 -35.67 -29.54 22.95
C LEU A 4 -34.73 -28.32 22.91
N VAL A 5 -34.90 -27.37 23.83
CA VAL A 5 -34.00 -26.21 23.96
C VAL A 5 -32.58 -26.65 24.33
N ARG A 6 -32.40 -27.64 25.21
CA ARG A 6 -31.07 -28.19 25.54
C ARG A 6 -30.37 -28.87 24.36
N ILE A 7 -31.14 -29.57 23.50
CA ILE A 7 -30.57 -30.24 22.32
C ILE A 7 -30.16 -29.20 21.28
N PHE A 8 -31.00 -28.19 21.00
CA PHE A 8 -30.66 -27.09 20.10
C PHE A 8 -29.42 -26.31 20.58
N PHE A 9 -29.31 -26.02 21.89
CA PHE A 9 -28.16 -25.29 22.42
C PHE A 9 -26.86 -26.10 22.31
N ARG A 10 -26.91 -27.43 22.53
CA ARG A 10 -25.73 -28.30 22.37
C ARG A 10 -25.29 -28.40 20.92
N SER A 11 -26.22 -28.56 19.98
CA SER A 11 -25.89 -28.61 18.56
C SER A 11 -25.38 -27.26 18.05
N PHE A 12 -25.96 -26.15 18.50
CA PHE A 12 -25.52 -24.80 18.11
C PHE A 12 -24.11 -24.47 18.63
N VAL A 13 -23.77 -24.87 19.85
CA VAL A 13 -22.42 -24.68 20.42
C VAL A 13 -21.37 -25.55 19.73
N ILE A 14 -21.71 -26.79 19.33
CA ILE A 14 -20.77 -27.67 18.61
C ILE A 14 -20.51 -27.16 17.18
N ILE A 15 -21.53 -26.63 16.50
CA ILE A 15 -21.36 -26.06 15.15
C ILE A 15 -20.60 -24.73 15.20
N PHE A 16 -20.77 -23.91 16.25
CA PHE A 16 -20.01 -22.66 16.38
C PHE A 16 -18.55 -22.85 16.81
N THR A 17 -18.23 -23.93 17.52
CA THR A 17 -16.85 -24.18 18.01
C THR A 17 -15.93 -24.84 16.97
N SER A 18 -16.47 -25.43 15.91
CA SER A 18 -15.68 -26.14 14.89
C SER A 18 -15.11 -25.25 13.77
N SER A 19 -15.51 -23.98 13.68
CA SER A 19 -15.10 -23.08 12.57
C SER A 19 -14.19 -21.92 12.99
N VAL A 20 -13.84 -21.80 14.27
CA VAL A 20 -12.96 -20.73 14.74
C VAL A 20 -11.58 -21.30 14.98
N THR A 21 -10.78 -21.42 13.93
CA THR A 21 -9.32 -21.48 14.06
C THR A 21 -8.87 -20.17 14.70
N LEU A 22 -8.68 -20.18 16.01
CA LEU A 22 -8.03 -19.09 16.72
C LEU A 22 -6.61 -18.99 16.16
N VAL A 23 -6.37 -17.97 15.33
CA VAL A 23 -5.02 -17.57 14.96
C VAL A 23 -4.40 -17.02 16.24
N PHE A 24 -3.58 -17.82 16.90
CA PHE A 24 -2.81 -17.37 18.05
C PHE A 24 -1.78 -16.37 17.53
N THR A 25 -1.99 -15.09 17.81
CA THR A 25 -0.97 -14.07 17.64
C THR A 25 -0.13 -14.05 18.90
N ASP A 26 1.18 -14.25 18.74
CA ASP A 26 2.11 -14.16 19.88
C ASP A 26 2.31 -12.68 20.23
N ASP A 27 1.95 -12.30 21.46
CA ASP A 27 2.24 -10.98 22.01
C ASP A 27 3.62 -10.99 22.66
N ILE A 28 4.56 -10.24 22.08
CA ILE A 28 5.93 -10.12 22.56
C ILE A 28 6.16 -8.75 23.19
N GLN A 29 6.79 -8.77 24.36
CA GLN A 29 7.25 -7.57 25.05
C GLN A 29 8.79 -7.54 25.09
N VAL A 30 9.38 -6.47 24.58
CA VAL A 30 10.84 -6.27 24.53
C VAL A 30 11.23 -5.07 25.39
N CYS A 31 11.95 -5.36 26.48
CA CYS A 31 12.47 -4.34 27.40
C CYS A 31 13.61 -3.52 26.77
N PRO A 32 13.89 -2.31 27.30
CA PRO A 32 14.99 -1.50 26.81
C PRO A 32 16.35 -2.21 26.89
N ALA A 33 17.23 -1.90 25.93
CA ALA A 33 18.54 -2.50 25.70
C ALA A 33 18.51 -4.03 25.43
N LYS A 34 17.35 -4.57 25.02
CA LYS A 34 17.27 -5.95 24.52
C LYS A 34 17.16 -5.96 23.00
N ASN A 35 17.73 -7.00 22.41
CA ASN A 35 17.61 -7.26 20.98
C ASN A 35 16.25 -7.93 20.72
N LEU A 36 15.53 -7.41 19.75
CA LEU A 36 14.43 -8.12 19.09
C LEU A 36 15.06 -9.03 18.03
N ASP A 37 14.89 -10.35 18.18
CA ASP A 37 15.30 -11.35 17.19
C ASP A 37 14.10 -12.26 16.90
N ILE A 38 13.41 -12.01 15.79
CA ILE A 38 12.28 -12.81 15.31
C ILE A 38 12.75 -13.59 14.09
N GLN A 39 12.46 -14.88 14.05
CA GLN A 39 12.77 -15.74 12.91
C GLN A 39 11.60 -16.68 12.61
N CYS A 40 11.13 -16.63 11.37
CA CYS A 40 10.16 -17.57 10.80
C CYS A 40 10.88 -18.70 10.03
N GLN A 41 10.11 -19.70 9.58
CA GLN A 41 10.65 -20.73 8.69
C GLN A 41 11.12 -20.15 7.35
N PRO A 42 11.99 -20.84 6.59
CA PRO A 42 12.47 -20.35 5.29
C PRO A 42 11.36 -20.07 4.27
N ASP A 43 10.23 -20.77 4.38
CA ASP A 43 9.03 -20.58 3.56
C ASP A 43 7.98 -19.66 4.19
N GLU A 44 8.36 -18.90 5.20
CA GLU A 44 7.48 -17.99 5.91
C GLU A 44 8.09 -16.59 6.02
N VAL A 45 7.22 -15.59 6.16
CA VAL A 45 7.61 -14.20 6.42
C VAL A 45 6.87 -13.65 7.62
N ILE A 46 7.52 -12.76 8.35
CA ILE A 46 6.96 -12.03 9.48
C ILE A 46 5.89 -11.07 8.97
N VAL A 47 4.74 -11.05 9.62
CA VAL A 47 3.68 -10.06 9.42
C VAL A 47 3.30 -9.50 10.78
N THR A 48 3.63 -8.23 11.02
CA THR A 48 3.31 -7.54 12.28
C THR A 48 1.82 -7.14 12.28
N SER A 49 1.02 -7.56 13.26
CA SER A 49 -0.39 -7.19 13.32
C SER A 49 -0.64 -5.93 14.16
N SER A 50 0.16 -5.72 15.20
CA SER A 50 0.14 -4.52 16.03
C SER A 50 1.52 -4.26 16.61
N ALA A 51 1.89 -2.99 16.80
CA ALA A 51 3.09 -2.64 17.53
C ALA A 51 2.92 -1.30 18.25
N LYS A 52 3.24 -1.28 19.53
CA LYS A 52 3.14 -0.12 20.40
C LYS A 52 4.45 0.07 21.14
N PHE A 53 4.89 1.32 21.25
CA PHE A 53 6.11 1.65 21.96
C PHE A 53 5.82 2.71 23.01
N GLY A 54 6.23 2.45 24.25
CA GLY A 54 5.94 3.35 25.37
C GLY A 54 5.93 2.63 26.71
N ARG A 55 5.15 3.17 27.64
CA ARG A 55 4.92 2.62 28.98
C ARG A 55 3.42 2.39 29.18
N MET A 56 2.95 1.31 28.56
CA MET A 56 1.52 1.01 28.41
C MET A 56 0.92 0.47 29.72
N GLU A 57 1.60 -0.48 30.35
CA GLU A 57 1.12 -1.18 31.54
C GLU A 57 2.28 -1.61 32.47
N PHE A 58 1.92 -2.21 33.60
CA PHE A 58 2.88 -2.79 34.54
C PHE A 58 3.32 -4.16 34.05
N THR A 59 4.59 -4.27 33.65
CA THR A 59 5.17 -5.50 33.07
C THR A 59 6.50 -5.84 33.71
N ARG A 60 7.14 -6.91 33.23
CA ARG A 60 8.52 -7.27 33.62
C ARG A 60 9.54 -6.17 33.29
N CYS A 61 9.21 -5.24 32.39
CA CYS A 61 10.08 -4.14 32.00
C CYS A 61 9.91 -2.90 32.89
N THR A 62 8.82 -2.80 33.66
CA THR A 62 8.40 -1.59 34.41
C THR A 62 8.07 -1.95 35.86
N ILE A 63 9.06 -1.89 36.76
CA ILE A 63 8.89 -2.28 38.18
C ILE A 63 8.31 -1.13 39.04
N VAL A 64 8.45 0.12 38.59
CA VAL A 64 7.99 1.30 39.32
C VAL A 64 6.57 1.65 38.88
N GLN A 65 5.71 2.11 39.80
CA GLN A 65 4.29 2.42 39.51
C GLN A 65 4.04 3.79 38.87
N ASP A 66 5.06 4.65 38.74
CA ASP A 66 4.86 6.03 38.31
C ASP A 66 4.71 6.17 36.79
N PHE A 67 3.67 6.86 36.32
CA PHE A 67 3.37 7.22 34.92
C PHE A 67 3.21 6.02 33.97
N ILE A 68 2.02 5.41 34.00
CA ILE A 68 1.56 4.34 33.09
C ILE A 68 0.50 4.93 32.14
N GLY A 69 0.41 4.38 30.92
CA GLY A 69 -0.63 4.74 29.94
C GLY A 69 -0.15 5.67 28.82
N CYS A 70 1.16 5.88 28.68
CA CYS A 70 1.71 6.57 27.50
C CYS A 70 2.16 5.52 26.48
N GLU A 71 1.65 5.61 25.26
CA GLU A 71 2.00 4.69 24.18
C GLU A 71 1.93 5.44 22.85
N ASN A 72 2.72 4.98 21.89
CA ASN A 72 2.64 5.43 20.52
C ASN A 72 2.52 4.21 19.59
N ASP A 73 1.65 4.30 18.59
CA ASP A 73 1.57 3.29 17.54
C ASP A 73 2.83 3.39 16.67
N VAL A 74 3.58 2.28 16.61
CA VAL A 74 4.83 2.16 15.85
C VAL A 74 4.75 1.00 14.87
N LEU A 75 3.54 0.56 14.50
CA LEU A 75 3.33 -0.52 13.54
C LEU A 75 4.10 -0.27 12.24
N PHE A 76 4.14 0.96 11.75
CA PHE A 76 4.86 1.31 10.53
C PHE A 76 6.38 1.10 10.61
N LEU A 77 6.99 1.37 11.77
CA LEU A 77 8.43 1.12 11.97
C LEU A 77 8.71 -0.38 12.00
N MET A 78 7.86 -1.15 12.69
CA MET A 78 7.99 -2.61 12.70
C MET A 78 7.72 -3.21 11.32
N ASP A 79 6.78 -2.65 10.56
CA ASP A 79 6.50 -3.06 9.19
C ASP A 79 7.70 -2.82 8.27
N LYS A 80 8.34 -1.65 8.38
CA LYS A 80 9.57 -1.31 7.65
C LYS A 80 10.71 -2.28 7.98
N TRP A 81 10.91 -2.62 9.25
CA TRP A 81 12.07 -3.40 9.70
C TRP A 81 11.87 -4.91 9.60
N CYS A 82 10.67 -5.40 9.89
CA CYS A 82 10.39 -6.82 10.07
C CYS A 82 9.43 -7.39 9.05
N SER A 83 8.35 -6.68 8.70
CA SER A 83 7.28 -7.28 7.89
C SER A 83 7.74 -7.60 6.47
N GLY A 84 7.29 -8.76 5.98
CA GLY A 84 7.69 -9.31 4.69
C GLY A 84 9.05 -9.98 4.67
N ARG A 85 9.80 -10.02 5.79
CA ARG A 85 11.10 -10.68 5.92
C ARG A 85 10.97 -12.00 6.70
N SER A 86 11.84 -12.97 6.43
CA SER A 86 11.88 -14.24 7.19
C SER A 86 12.58 -14.11 8.55
N ARG A 87 13.46 -13.10 8.70
CA ARG A 87 14.15 -12.78 9.96
C ARG A 87 14.19 -11.27 10.19
N CYS A 88 14.00 -10.86 11.43
CA CYS A 88 14.12 -9.47 11.87
C CYS A 88 15.04 -9.39 13.09
N HIS A 89 16.09 -8.57 13.00
CA HIS A 89 17.01 -8.31 14.11
C HIS A 89 17.17 -6.81 14.30
N THR A 90 16.79 -6.28 15.46
CA THR A 90 16.94 -4.86 15.79
C THR A 90 17.11 -4.64 17.30
N ILE A 91 17.71 -3.53 17.70
CA ILE A 91 17.94 -3.17 19.10
C ILE A 91 16.81 -2.24 19.55
N ILE A 92 16.22 -2.53 20.72
CA ILE A 92 15.11 -1.73 21.26
C ILE A 92 15.57 -1.00 22.54
N PRO A 93 15.34 0.32 22.66
CA PRO A 93 14.89 1.23 21.59
C PRO A 93 16.03 1.61 20.64
N ASN A 94 15.69 2.00 19.41
CA ASN A 94 16.58 2.69 18.49
C ASN A 94 16.14 4.15 18.30
N ASP A 95 16.94 4.94 17.59
CA ASP A 95 16.71 6.38 17.43
C ASP A 95 15.35 6.70 16.78
N ASP A 96 14.93 5.90 15.79
CA ASP A 96 13.63 6.06 15.12
C ASP A 96 12.44 5.84 16.08
N LEU A 97 12.51 4.82 16.95
CA LEU A 97 11.48 4.60 17.98
C LEU A 97 11.41 5.76 18.97
N ILE A 98 12.57 6.23 19.43
CA ILE A 98 12.66 7.37 20.34
C ILE A 98 12.10 8.63 19.69
N ALA A 99 12.47 8.90 18.44
CA ALA A 99 12.00 10.06 17.68
C ALA A 99 10.50 10.00 17.37
N SER A 100 9.96 8.80 17.15
CA SER A 100 8.52 8.62 16.90
C SER A 100 7.68 8.89 18.15
N ASN A 101 8.22 8.62 19.35
CA ASN A 101 7.45 8.70 20.58
C ASN A 101 7.45 10.11 21.19
N LYS A 102 6.58 10.96 20.66
CA LYS A 102 6.34 12.32 21.19
C LYS A 102 5.38 12.35 22.38
N ALA A 103 4.67 11.26 22.63
CA ALA A 103 3.62 11.19 23.66
C ALA A 103 4.18 10.92 25.07
N CYS A 104 5.28 10.16 25.16
CA CYS A 104 5.92 9.84 26.44
C CYS A 104 7.02 10.86 26.81
N LEU A 105 7.24 11.04 28.12
CA LEU A 105 8.35 11.85 28.62
C LEU A 105 9.69 11.11 28.38
N PRO A 106 10.76 11.82 27.97
CA PRO A 106 12.01 11.20 27.49
C PRO A 106 12.78 10.41 28.55
N TYR A 107 12.50 10.63 29.84
CA TYR A 107 13.14 9.94 30.95
C TYR A 107 12.41 8.65 31.38
N LEU A 108 11.24 8.35 30.80
CA LEU A 108 10.52 7.12 31.11
C LEU A 108 11.20 5.92 30.46
N ARG A 109 11.31 4.82 31.21
CA ARG A 109 11.73 3.53 30.65
C ARG A 109 10.59 2.96 29.82
N MET A 110 10.74 3.04 28.50
CA MET A 110 9.77 2.55 27.51
C MET A 110 10.16 1.15 27.04
N TYR A 111 9.18 0.36 26.65
CA TYR A 111 9.35 -0.96 26.05
C TYR A 111 8.49 -1.07 24.78
N LEU A 112 8.85 -2.02 23.93
CA LEU A 112 8.06 -2.37 22.74
C LEU A 112 7.12 -3.51 23.11
N GLN A 113 5.85 -3.38 22.76
CA GLN A 113 4.88 -4.47 22.75
C GLN A 113 4.43 -4.66 21.30
N MET A 114 4.54 -5.87 20.77
CA MET A 114 4.15 -6.15 19.39
C MET A 114 3.54 -7.54 19.24
N GLN A 115 2.63 -7.65 18.29
CA GLN A 115 2.07 -8.91 17.85
C GLN A 115 2.48 -9.18 16.41
N TYR A 116 2.86 -10.42 16.13
CA TYR A 116 3.21 -10.84 14.77
C TYR A 116 2.73 -12.27 14.51
N SER A 117 2.78 -12.64 13.23
CA SER A 117 2.56 -14.00 12.76
C SER A 117 3.59 -14.35 11.68
N CYS A 118 3.92 -15.62 11.55
CA CYS A 118 4.69 -16.14 10.42
C CYS A 118 3.71 -16.63 9.35
N LEU A 119 3.74 -15.99 8.18
CA LEU A 119 2.85 -16.27 7.07
C LEU A 119 3.59 -17.06 6.00
N LYS A 120 3.05 -18.22 5.63
CA LYS A 120 3.60 -19.06 4.57
C LYS A 120 3.53 -18.35 3.21
N VAL A 121 4.64 -18.35 2.49
CA VAL A 121 4.79 -17.74 1.18
C VAL A 121 5.28 -18.75 0.16
N ILE A 122 5.01 -18.48 -1.11
CA ILE A 122 5.43 -19.36 -2.20
C ILE A 122 6.93 -19.20 -2.41
N GLN A 123 7.62 -20.34 -2.40
CA GLN A 123 9.02 -20.41 -2.73
C GLN A 123 9.19 -20.32 -4.25
N ILE A 124 9.87 -19.27 -4.70
CA ILE A 124 10.21 -19.08 -6.11
C ILE A 124 11.71 -19.34 -6.24
N SER A 125 12.07 -20.40 -6.96
CA SER A 125 13.48 -20.68 -7.24
C SER A 125 14.00 -19.75 -8.34
N HIS A 126 15.29 -19.39 -8.29
CA HIS A 126 15.91 -18.50 -9.28
C HIS A 126 15.88 -19.09 -10.71
N LEU A 127 15.78 -20.43 -10.84
CA LEU A 127 15.72 -21.10 -12.14
C LEU A 127 14.32 -21.05 -12.76
N ASP A 128 13.29 -20.76 -11.96
CA ASP A 128 11.89 -20.92 -12.34
C ASP A 128 11.19 -19.61 -12.71
N CYS A 129 11.89 -18.46 -12.75
CA CYS A 129 11.22 -17.18 -13.08
C CYS A 129 10.60 -17.19 -14.49
N GLN A 130 11.10 -18.01 -15.41
CA GLN A 130 10.57 -18.09 -16.78
C GLN A 130 9.31 -18.97 -16.87
N THR A 131 9.23 -19.97 -16.00
CA THR A 131 8.07 -20.86 -15.91
C THR A 131 6.94 -20.17 -15.17
N PRO A 132 5.71 -20.20 -15.68
CA PRO A 132 4.58 -19.64 -14.97
C PRO A 132 4.37 -20.39 -13.65
N ILE A 133 4.18 -19.64 -12.56
CA ILE A 133 3.70 -20.19 -11.29
C ILE A 133 2.28 -20.68 -11.54
N LEU A 134 2.13 -22.00 -11.61
CA LEU A 134 0.84 -22.65 -11.74
C LEU A 134 0.13 -22.57 -10.38
N LEU A 135 -1.02 -21.89 -10.35
CA LEU A 135 -1.83 -21.74 -9.15
C LEU A 135 -2.50 -23.08 -8.83
N GLN A 136 -1.78 -23.96 -8.12
CA GLN A 136 -2.32 -25.25 -7.65
C GLN A 136 -3.35 -25.05 -6.54
N ASN A 137 -3.12 -24.06 -5.69
CA ASN A 137 -4.04 -23.64 -4.64
C ASN A 137 -4.83 -22.42 -5.10
N ASN A 138 -6.08 -22.32 -4.66
CA ASN A 138 -6.94 -21.20 -4.98
C ASN A 138 -6.43 -19.88 -4.40
N GLU A 139 -5.53 -19.91 -3.43
CA GLU A 139 -4.91 -18.73 -2.87
C GLU A 139 -3.44 -18.95 -2.57
N GLY A 140 -2.70 -17.85 -2.46
CA GLY A 140 -1.31 -17.88 -2.07
C GLY A 140 -0.71 -16.50 -1.95
N VAL A 141 0.50 -16.44 -1.41
CA VAL A 141 1.16 -15.19 -1.04
C VAL A 141 2.57 -15.16 -1.60
N ILE A 142 2.92 -14.06 -2.25
CA ILE A 142 4.25 -13.78 -2.81
C ILE A 142 4.80 -12.56 -2.07
N SER A 143 5.91 -12.71 -1.35
CA SER A 143 6.51 -11.60 -0.61
C SER A 143 7.58 -10.88 -1.42
N SER A 144 7.79 -9.60 -1.09
CA SER A 144 8.90 -8.81 -1.61
C SER A 144 10.26 -9.49 -1.35
N HIS A 145 10.45 -10.10 -0.18
CA HIS A 145 11.66 -10.85 0.17
C HIS A 145 11.93 -12.01 -0.79
N MET A 146 10.89 -12.77 -1.17
CA MET A 146 11.05 -13.86 -2.14
C MET A 146 11.41 -13.34 -3.54
N THR A 147 10.76 -12.27 -3.99
CA THR A 147 11.06 -11.66 -5.30
C THR A 147 12.47 -11.08 -5.34
N ARG A 148 12.96 -10.50 -4.24
CA ARG A 148 14.32 -9.96 -4.12
C ARG A 148 15.37 -11.05 -4.12
N ASN A 149 15.20 -12.09 -3.30
CA ASN A 149 16.19 -13.17 -3.18
C ASN A 149 16.29 -13.99 -4.47
N SER A 150 15.16 -14.26 -5.13
CA SER A 150 15.11 -15.02 -6.38
C SER A 150 15.42 -14.17 -7.62
N ARG A 151 15.38 -12.84 -7.51
CA ARG A 151 15.38 -11.87 -8.63
C ARG A 151 14.21 -12.04 -9.61
N CYS A 152 13.24 -12.89 -9.30
CA CYS A 152 12.00 -13.03 -10.05
C CYS A 152 11.09 -11.82 -9.78
N GLY A 153 10.41 -11.37 -10.83
CA GLY A 153 9.68 -10.10 -10.85
C GLY A 153 10.49 -8.96 -11.44
N SER A 154 11.82 -9.05 -11.59
CA SER A 154 12.60 -7.97 -12.22
C SER A 154 12.24 -7.77 -13.70
N ARG A 155 12.72 -6.65 -14.29
CA ARG A 155 12.52 -6.36 -15.73
C ARG A 155 13.04 -7.46 -16.65
N SER A 156 14.12 -8.13 -16.26
CA SER A 156 14.73 -9.22 -17.02
C SER A 156 14.08 -10.59 -16.74
N ALA A 157 13.34 -10.72 -15.65
CA ALA A 157 12.74 -11.98 -15.21
C ALA A 157 11.36 -11.74 -14.60
N THR A 158 10.38 -11.36 -15.43
CA THR A 158 9.02 -11.04 -14.96
C THR A 158 8.35 -12.25 -14.32
N LEU A 159 7.61 -12.00 -13.24
CA LEU A 159 6.91 -13.03 -12.49
C LEU A 159 5.63 -13.43 -13.25
N LYS A 160 5.61 -14.60 -13.86
CA LYS A 160 4.41 -15.09 -14.57
C LYS A 160 3.53 -15.88 -13.61
N ILE A 161 2.29 -15.48 -13.45
CA ILE A 161 1.28 -16.16 -12.64
C ILE A 161 0.25 -16.75 -13.59
N SER A 162 -0.08 -18.03 -13.46
CA SER A 162 -1.05 -18.68 -14.34
C SER A 162 -1.98 -19.59 -13.56
N GLY A 163 -3.27 -19.25 -13.59
CA GLY A 163 -4.35 -20.12 -13.17
C GLY A 163 -4.73 -21.12 -14.28
N ILE A 164 -5.68 -21.99 -13.95
CA ILE A 164 -6.31 -22.92 -14.87
C ILE A 164 -7.13 -22.11 -15.91
N SER A 165 -7.20 -22.60 -17.15
CA SER A 165 -8.00 -21.95 -18.20
C SER A 165 -9.44 -21.70 -17.72
N GLY A 166 -9.93 -20.47 -17.90
CA GLY A 166 -11.24 -20.02 -17.43
C GLY A 166 -11.26 -19.42 -16.01
N GLN A 167 -10.16 -19.50 -15.25
CA GLN A 167 -10.03 -18.78 -13.97
C GLN A 167 -9.68 -17.31 -14.17
N THR A 168 -10.16 -16.47 -13.26
CA THR A 168 -9.66 -15.11 -13.06
C THR A 168 -8.81 -15.06 -11.79
N ILE A 169 -7.78 -14.22 -11.83
CA ILE A 169 -6.80 -14.00 -10.77
C ILE A 169 -7.09 -12.65 -10.14
N LYS A 170 -7.42 -12.64 -8.85
CA LYS A 170 -7.49 -11.42 -8.06
C LYS A 170 -6.18 -11.25 -7.31
N LEU A 171 -5.58 -10.07 -7.43
CA LEU A 171 -4.39 -9.69 -6.69
C LEU A 171 -4.76 -8.63 -5.66
N HIS A 172 -4.46 -8.92 -4.41
CA HIS A 172 -4.43 -7.96 -3.31
C HIS A 172 -2.99 -7.67 -2.93
N ILE A 173 -2.72 -6.42 -2.52
CA ILE A 173 -1.42 -6.04 -1.98
C ILE A 173 -1.57 -5.72 -0.50
N THR A 174 -0.67 -6.28 0.32
CA THR A 174 -0.40 -5.79 1.67
C THR A 174 0.86 -4.93 1.59
N ASP A 175 0.70 -3.63 1.79
CA ASP A 175 1.73 -2.60 1.67
C ASP A 175 2.32 -2.23 3.04
N PHE A 176 3.59 -2.58 3.26
CA PHE A 176 4.32 -2.28 4.50
C PHE A 176 5.04 -0.92 4.46
N GLY A 177 5.03 -0.21 3.33
CA GLY A 177 5.61 1.13 3.17
C GLY A 177 4.60 2.29 3.36
N SER A 178 3.31 1.97 3.41
CA SER A 178 2.19 2.92 3.38
C SER A 178 2.26 4.07 4.39
N GLU A 179 2.58 3.77 5.65
CA GLU A 179 2.61 4.73 6.75
C GLU A 179 3.90 5.57 6.80
N ALA A 180 5.02 5.05 6.28
CA ALA A 180 6.27 5.82 6.20
C ALA A 180 6.09 7.10 5.37
N MET A 181 5.14 7.08 4.42
CA MET A 181 4.79 8.23 3.59
C MET A 181 4.02 9.32 4.32
N LYS A 182 3.37 9.02 5.45
CA LYS A 182 2.65 10.04 6.23
C LYS A 182 3.59 10.96 7.00
N MET A 183 4.83 10.51 7.26
CA MET A 183 5.78 11.29 8.07
C MET A 183 6.50 12.37 7.27
N ASP A 184 6.65 12.20 5.95
CA ASP A 184 7.25 13.22 5.09
C ASP A 184 6.16 14.09 4.44
N ASN A 185 5.76 15.14 5.16
CA ASN A 185 4.79 16.13 4.67
C ASN A 185 5.22 16.85 3.39
N THR A 186 6.47 16.69 2.95
CA THR A 186 7.03 17.48 1.85
C THR A 186 6.93 16.81 0.48
N SER A 187 6.69 15.50 0.40
CA SER A 187 6.54 14.81 -0.89
C SER A 187 5.48 13.71 -0.86
N LYS A 188 4.27 14.01 -1.35
CA LYS A 188 3.14 13.09 -1.44
C LYS A 188 3.25 12.13 -2.64
N VAL A 189 4.46 11.75 -3.05
CA VAL A 189 4.68 10.90 -4.23
C VAL A 189 4.59 9.44 -3.79
N MET A 190 3.55 8.74 -4.24
CA MET A 190 3.39 7.31 -3.98
C MET A 190 4.50 6.51 -4.70
N PRO A 191 5.09 5.48 -4.07
CA PRO A 191 6.21 4.77 -4.64
C PRO A 191 5.65 3.83 -5.72
N LEU A 192 6.27 3.83 -6.90
CA LEU A 192 5.93 2.86 -7.92
C LEU A 192 6.59 1.51 -7.58
N TYR A 193 5.76 0.53 -7.23
CA TYR A 193 6.20 -0.84 -6.96
C TYR A 193 6.45 -1.64 -8.23
N GLY A 194 5.71 -1.38 -9.30
CA GLY A 194 5.85 -2.15 -10.52
C GLY A 194 4.70 -2.05 -11.49
N TYR A 195 4.54 -3.09 -12.30
CA TYR A 195 3.56 -3.19 -13.36
C TYR A 195 2.96 -4.59 -13.43
N ILE A 196 1.67 -4.68 -13.69
CA ILE A 196 0.98 -5.92 -14.07
C ILE A 196 0.74 -5.83 -15.57
N ARG A 197 1.05 -6.91 -16.29
CA ARG A 197 0.73 -7.05 -17.71
C ARG A 197 -0.21 -8.24 -17.90
N GLU A 198 -1.30 -7.97 -18.60
CA GLU A 198 -2.27 -8.95 -19.06
C GLU A 198 -2.52 -8.66 -20.53
N ASP A 199 -2.17 -9.62 -21.40
CA ASP A 199 -2.12 -9.42 -22.84
C ASP A 199 -1.28 -8.17 -23.20
N ASP A 200 -1.84 -7.23 -23.95
CA ASP A 200 -1.20 -5.96 -24.32
C ASP A 200 -1.49 -4.82 -23.32
N GLN A 201 -2.26 -5.09 -22.25
CA GLN A 201 -2.58 -4.09 -21.23
C GLN A 201 -1.53 -4.08 -20.13
N ARG A 202 -1.11 -2.86 -19.74
CA ARG A 202 -0.18 -2.62 -18.64
C ARG A 202 -0.86 -1.77 -17.57
N THR A 203 -0.81 -2.23 -16.32
CA THR A 203 -1.36 -1.53 -15.16
C THR A 203 -0.26 -1.27 -14.14
N GLU A 204 -0.18 -0.05 -13.62
CA GLU A 204 0.86 0.35 -12.67
C GLU A 204 0.48 -0.03 -11.24
N ILE A 205 1.47 -0.46 -10.46
CA ILE A 205 1.34 -0.81 -9.05
C ILE A 205 1.96 0.32 -8.24
N TYR A 206 1.14 1.15 -7.62
CA TYR A 206 1.60 2.16 -6.67
C TYR A 206 1.45 1.66 -5.22
N GLY A 207 2.30 2.14 -4.34
CA GLY A 207 2.02 2.07 -2.90
C GLY A 207 0.74 2.84 -2.56
N SER A 208 0.18 2.55 -1.39
CA SER A 208 -1.07 3.14 -0.91
C SER A 208 -0.94 3.65 0.51
N ILE A 209 -1.90 4.45 0.95
CA ILE A 209 -2.08 4.79 2.37
C ILE A 209 -2.73 3.62 3.12
N GLU A 210 -3.54 2.83 2.41
CA GLU A 210 -4.17 1.64 2.96
C GLU A 210 -3.18 0.48 2.97
N ARG A 211 -3.04 -0.14 4.15
CA ARG A 211 -2.17 -1.29 4.35
C ARG A 211 -2.57 -2.48 3.48
N GLN A 212 -3.85 -2.69 3.22
CA GLN A 212 -4.35 -3.78 2.36
C GLN A 212 -5.36 -3.25 1.37
N ARG A 213 -5.22 -3.62 0.09
CA ARG A 213 -6.17 -3.24 -0.95
C ARG A 213 -6.21 -4.23 -2.10
N LEU A 214 -7.33 -4.25 -2.83
CA LEU A 214 -7.39 -4.90 -4.14
C LEU A 214 -6.49 -4.12 -5.11
N LEU A 215 -5.51 -4.81 -5.67
CA LEU A 215 -4.57 -4.24 -6.62
C LEU A 215 -5.07 -4.42 -8.06
N TYR A 216 -5.53 -5.63 -8.39
CA TYR A 216 -5.90 -5.98 -9.75
C TYR A 216 -6.86 -7.17 -9.80
N GLN A 217 -7.70 -7.22 -10.82
CA GLN A 217 -8.53 -8.39 -11.14
C GLN A 217 -8.38 -8.69 -12.62
N SER A 218 -7.82 -9.87 -12.92
CA SER A 218 -7.50 -10.29 -14.28
C SER A 218 -8.76 -10.70 -15.05
N LYS A 219 -8.72 -10.53 -16.37
CA LYS A 219 -9.74 -11.01 -17.31
C LYS A 219 -9.40 -12.40 -17.88
N SER A 220 -8.13 -12.75 -17.86
CA SER A 220 -7.56 -14.02 -18.30
C SER A 220 -7.07 -14.85 -17.11
N ASN A 221 -6.66 -16.08 -17.38
CA ASN A 221 -6.01 -16.94 -16.41
C ASN A 221 -4.49 -16.72 -16.32
N ARG A 222 -3.94 -15.69 -16.99
CA ARG A 222 -2.49 -15.47 -17.03
C ARG A 222 -2.13 -14.00 -16.94
N ILE A 223 -1.33 -13.67 -15.94
CA ILE A 223 -0.78 -12.33 -15.77
C ILE A 223 0.74 -12.41 -15.60
N SER A 224 1.42 -11.31 -15.89
CA SER A 224 2.83 -11.15 -15.54
C SER A 224 3.02 -9.93 -14.67
N VAL A 225 3.81 -10.06 -13.63
CA VAL A 225 4.09 -9.00 -12.66
C VAL A 225 5.57 -8.63 -12.78
N GLU A 226 5.81 -7.35 -13.03
CA GLU A 226 7.12 -6.71 -13.06
C GLU A 226 7.24 -5.82 -11.82
N ILE A 227 8.25 -6.01 -11.00
CA ILE A 227 8.55 -5.26 -9.79
C ILE A 227 9.76 -4.37 -10.10
N VAL A 228 9.61 -3.06 -9.82
CA VAL A 228 10.56 -2.00 -10.18
C VAL A 228 11.07 -1.25 -8.94
N LEU A 229 10.84 -1.81 -7.76
CA LEU A 229 11.33 -1.28 -6.50
C LEU A 229 12.85 -1.09 -6.51
N LYS A 230 13.27 0.15 -6.28
CA LYS A 230 14.67 0.53 -6.09
C LYS A 230 15.10 0.52 -4.62
N ASP A 231 14.13 0.69 -3.72
CA ASP A 231 14.38 0.80 -2.29
C ASP A 231 14.23 -0.57 -1.62
N ASP A 232 15.29 -0.99 -0.96
CA ASP A 232 15.33 -2.26 -0.23
C ASP A 232 14.47 -2.23 1.04
N ASP A 233 14.06 -1.05 1.51
CA ASP A 233 13.26 -0.92 2.74
C ASP A 233 11.76 -1.09 2.51
N LEU A 234 11.28 -1.05 1.26
CA LEU A 234 9.86 -1.17 0.96
C LEU A 234 9.44 -2.64 0.87
N GLY A 235 8.80 -3.12 1.93
CA GLY A 235 8.18 -4.44 2.01
C GLY A 235 6.77 -4.47 1.43
N PHE A 236 6.39 -5.58 0.80
CA PHE A 236 5.01 -5.84 0.41
C PHE A 236 4.72 -7.35 0.36
N LEU A 237 3.43 -7.70 0.40
CA LEU A 237 2.93 -9.02 0.05
C LEU A 237 1.92 -8.90 -1.10
N LEU A 238 2.02 -9.77 -2.09
CA LEU A 238 1.00 -9.96 -3.11
C LEU A 238 0.23 -11.24 -2.78
N HIS A 239 -1.02 -11.07 -2.36
CA HIS A 239 -1.95 -12.16 -2.17
C HIS A 239 -2.69 -12.38 -3.48
N TYR A 240 -2.60 -13.58 -4.04
CA TYR A 240 -3.48 -13.95 -5.15
C TYR A 240 -4.61 -14.84 -4.66
N GLN A 241 -5.76 -14.71 -5.31
CA GLN A 241 -6.90 -15.59 -5.13
C GLN A 241 -7.52 -15.91 -6.49
N THR A 242 -7.95 -17.15 -6.67
CA THR A 242 -8.74 -17.64 -7.80
C THR A 242 -10.06 -18.15 -7.28
N HIS A 243 -11.14 -17.90 -8.00
CA HIS A 243 -12.50 -18.15 -7.49
C HIS A 243 -13.08 -19.52 -7.88
N ALA A 244 -12.32 -20.35 -8.61
CA ALA A 244 -12.78 -21.64 -9.11
C ALA A 244 -11.77 -22.75 -8.81
N TRP A 245 -12.25 -23.96 -8.53
CA TRP A 245 -11.48 -25.19 -8.40
C TRP A 245 -11.76 -26.12 -9.59
N TYR A 246 -10.87 -27.08 -9.82
CA TYR A 246 -10.96 -28.07 -10.89
C TYR A 246 -10.62 -29.47 -10.35
N LYS A 247 -11.44 -30.47 -10.67
CA LYS A 247 -11.20 -31.88 -10.36
C LYS A 247 -11.38 -32.72 -11.62
N ARG A 248 -10.44 -33.59 -11.92
CA ARG A 248 -10.52 -34.54 -13.06
C ARG A 248 -10.65 -35.97 -12.56
N ASP A 249 -11.49 -36.74 -13.24
CA ASP A 249 -11.64 -38.20 -13.07
C ASP A 249 -11.83 -38.86 -14.43
N GLY A 250 -10.74 -39.38 -15.01
CA GLY A 250 -10.71 -39.95 -16.36
C GLY A 250 -11.13 -38.93 -17.43
N ASP A 251 -12.21 -39.28 -18.14
CA ASP A 251 -12.84 -38.48 -19.20
C ASP A 251 -13.93 -37.53 -18.65
N GLN A 252 -14.07 -37.42 -17.33
CA GLN A 252 -14.93 -36.45 -16.68
C GLN A 252 -14.08 -35.42 -15.94
N ALA A 253 -14.48 -34.16 -15.98
CA ALA A 253 -13.94 -33.12 -15.13
C ALA A 253 -15.07 -32.30 -14.52
N VAL A 254 -14.84 -31.82 -13.31
CA VAL A 254 -15.76 -30.96 -12.57
C VAL A 254 -15.01 -29.68 -12.25
N ILE A 255 -15.47 -28.57 -12.81
CA ILE A 255 -15.06 -27.24 -12.39
C ILE A 255 -16.07 -26.78 -11.37
N GLY A 256 -15.66 -26.21 -10.24
CA GLY A 256 -16.60 -25.61 -9.32
C GLY A 256 -16.13 -24.29 -8.79
N CYS A 257 -17.05 -23.50 -8.24
CA CYS A 257 -16.71 -22.29 -7.53
C CYS A 257 -16.76 -22.57 -6.03
N GLU A 258 -15.75 -22.09 -5.32
CA GLU A 258 -15.65 -22.35 -3.89
C GLU A 258 -16.81 -21.74 -3.10
N TRP A 259 -17.22 -20.51 -3.42
CA TRP A 259 -18.24 -19.80 -2.65
C TRP A 259 -19.66 -20.02 -3.15
N SER A 260 -19.86 -20.12 -4.46
CA SER A 260 -21.21 -20.32 -5.00
C SER A 260 -21.65 -21.78 -4.97
N GLN A 261 -20.72 -22.72 -4.72
CA GLN A 261 -20.94 -24.17 -4.79
C GLN A 261 -21.49 -24.63 -6.17
N LYS A 262 -21.45 -23.75 -7.18
CA LYS A 262 -21.81 -24.10 -8.56
C LYS A 262 -20.73 -25.00 -9.11
N THR A 263 -21.14 -26.10 -9.73
CA THR A 263 -20.24 -27.03 -10.41
C THR A 263 -20.68 -27.23 -11.85
N TRP A 264 -19.70 -27.40 -12.74
CA TRP A 264 -19.88 -27.67 -14.15
C TRP A 264 -19.13 -28.95 -14.50
N HIS A 265 -19.85 -29.87 -15.12
CA HIS A 265 -19.30 -31.13 -15.57
C HIS A 265 -18.86 -30.98 -17.03
N LEU A 266 -17.63 -31.37 -17.30
CA LEU A 266 -17.04 -31.44 -18.62
C LEU A 266 -16.77 -32.91 -18.94
N SER A 267 -17.04 -33.30 -20.18
CA SER A 267 -16.72 -34.63 -20.71
C SER A 267 -15.65 -34.51 -21.79
N CYS A 268 -14.57 -35.27 -21.67
CA CYS A 268 -13.53 -35.39 -22.68
C CYS A 268 -13.98 -36.36 -23.78
N ASP A 269 -13.88 -35.96 -25.04
CA ASP A 269 -14.14 -36.83 -26.20
C ASP A 269 -12.85 -37.44 -26.79
N GLY A 270 -11.75 -37.37 -26.03
CA GLY A 270 -10.41 -37.80 -26.43
C GLY A 270 -9.54 -36.69 -27.05
N ARG A 271 -10.14 -35.58 -27.50
CA ARG A 271 -9.38 -34.42 -28.04
C ARG A 271 -9.77 -33.10 -27.39
N SER A 272 -11.01 -32.97 -26.93
CA SER A 272 -11.54 -31.73 -26.39
C SER A 272 -12.46 -31.98 -25.20
N TRP A 273 -12.51 -31.00 -24.30
CA TRP A 273 -13.47 -30.98 -23.21
C TRP A 273 -14.76 -30.33 -23.69
N SER A 274 -15.87 -31.05 -23.58
CA SER A 274 -17.21 -30.59 -23.92
C SER A 274 -18.06 -30.39 -22.66
N GLY A 275 -18.69 -29.22 -22.55
CA GLY A 275 -19.57 -28.86 -21.44
C GLY A 275 -19.70 -27.35 -21.33
N VAL A 276 -20.61 -26.89 -20.47
CA VAL A 276 -20.87 -25.45 -20.28
C VAL A 276 -20.24 -25.03 -18.97
N VAL A 277 -19.24 -24.14 -19.01
CA VAL A 277 -18.65 -23.52 -17.82
C VAL A 277 -19.33 -22.18 -17.57
N GLY A 278 -19.96 -22.03 -16.42
CA GLY A 278 -20.56 -20.77 -15.99
C GLY A 278 -19.57 -19.89 -15.19
N ASN A 279 -20.04 -18.72 -14.76
CA ASN A 279 -19.23 -17.75 -14.02
C ASN A 279 -19.43 -17.91 -12.49
N CYS A 280 -18.34 -17.83 -11.73
CA CYS A 280 -18.33 -17.82 -10.25
C CYS A 280 -18.82 -16.52 -9.61
N SER A 281 -19.16 -15.50 -10.39
CA SER A 281 -19.52 -14.15 -9.90
C SER A 281 -20.92 -14.06 -9.28
N GLU A 282 -21.80 -15.02 -9.55
CA GLU A 282 -23.16 -15.03 -9.01
C GLU A 282 -23.21 -15.84 -7.72
N LEU A 283 -23.12 -15.19 -6.54
CA LEU A 283 -23.87 -15.53 -5.32
C LEU A 283 -23.27 -14.81 -4.08
N ALA A 284 -23.74 -13.58 -3.81
CA ALA A 284 -23.68 -12.99 -2.46
C ALA A 284 -25.06 -12.94 -1.77
N LEU A 285 -26.15 -13.27 -2.49
CA LEU A 285 -27.52 -13.07 -2.00
C LEU A 285 -27.94 -14.06 -0.91
N TRP A 286 -27.46 -15.31 -0.92
CA TRP A 286 -27.89 -16.31 0.06
C TRP A 286 -27.30 -16.09 1.46
N LEU A 287 -26.03 -15.67 1.55
CA LEU A 287 -25.39 -15.35 2.83
C LEU A 287 -26.07 -14.15 3.52
N VAL A 288 -26.50 -13.15 2.75
CA VAL A 288 -27.29 -12.02 3.28
C VAL A 288 -28.62 -12.51 3.86
N CYS A 289 -29.27 -13.49 3.23
CA CYS A 289 -30.51 -14.10 3.76
C CYS A 289 -30.26 -14.88 5.06
N VAL A 290 -29.20 -15.70 5.14
CA VAL A 290 -28.91 -16.49 6.34
C VAL A 290 -28.51 -15.59 7.52
N VAL A 291 -27.64 -14.59 7.28
CA VAL A 291 -27.23 -13.64 8.32
C VAL A 291 -28.42 -12.81 8.80
N SER A 292 -29.24 -12.28 7.88
CA SER A 292 -30.42 -11.49 8.28
C SER A 292 -31.43 -12.33 9.08
N VAL A 293 -31.71 -13.58 8.68
CA VAL A 293 -32.56 -14.48 9.46
C VAL A 293 -31.96 -14.79 10.82
N SER A 294 -30.64 -15.02 10.91
CA SER A 294 -29.97 -15.29 12.19
C SER A 294 -30.00 -14.11 13.17
N VAL A 295 -29.83 -12.89 12.67
CA VAL A 295 -29.93 -11.65 13.47
C VAL A 295 -31.36 -11.47 13.96
N VAL A 296 -32.36 -11.69 13.10
CA VAL A 296 -33.78 -11.61 13.48
C VAL A 296 -34.10 -12.65 14.56
N VAL A 297 -33.63 -13.89 14.43
CA VAL A 297 -33.83 -14.95 15.44
C VAL A 297 -33.13 -14.58 16.76
N MET A 298 -31.91 -14.03 16.72
CA MET A 298 -31.19 -13.61 17.92
C MET A 298 -31.90 -12.46 18.64
N VAL A 299 -32.39 -11.46 17.90
CA VAL A 299 -33.17 -10.34 18.46
C VAL A 299 -34.46 -10.86 19.10
N ILE A 300 -35.20 -11.76 18.44
CA ILE A 300 -36.40 -12.37 19.00
C ILE A 300 -36.06 -13.14 20.29
N ALA A 301 -34.98 -13.93 20.29
CA ALA A 301 -34.55 -14.67 21.48
C ALA A 301 -34.16 -13.75 22.64
N CYS A 302 -33.45 -12.64 22.38
CA CYS A 302 -33.10 -11.63 23.38
C CYS A 302 -34.35 -10.97 23.95
N VAL A 303 -35.31 -10.57 23.11
CA VAL A 303 -36.58 -9.97 23.55
C VAL A 303 -37.38 -10.94 24.42
N VAL A 304 -37.53 -12.19 23.98
CA VAL A 304 -38.20 -13.24 24.76
C VAL A 304 -37.47 -13.49 26.09
N GLY A 305 -36.13 -13.53 26.07
CA GLY A 305 -35.29 -13.69 27.26
C GLY A 305 -35.50 -12.59 28.28
N VAL A 306 -35.47 -11.32 27.85
CA VAL A 306 -35.72 -10.15 28.71
C VAL A 306 -37.13 -10.20 29.31
N VAL A 307 -38.15 -10.53 28.52
CA VAL A 307 -39.54 -10.66 28.99
C VAL A 307 -39.67 -11.81 30.01
N CYS A 308 -39.04 -12.96 29.76
CA CYS A 308 -39.03 -14.09 30.68
C CYS A 308 -38.32 -13.76 32.00
N ILE A 309 -37.17 -13.09 31.97
CA ILE A 309 -36.44 -12.65 33.17
C ILE A 309 -37.28 -11.65 33.97
N LYS A 310 -37.91 -10.68 33.30
CA LYS A 310 -38.79 -9.71 33.97
C LYS A 310 -39.97 -10.39 34.64
N LYS A 311 -40.61 -11.35 33.97
CA LYS A 311 -41.73 -12.14 34.53
C LYS A 311 -41.28 -13.03 35.69
N TYR A 312 -40.08 -13.59 35.63
CA TYR A 312 -39.50 -14.39 36.72
C TYR A 312 -39.23 -13.54 37.97
N ARG A 313 -38.65 -12.33 37.80
CA ARG A 313 -38.44 -11.37 38.90
C ARG A 313 -39.76 -10.99 39.58
N ILE A 314 -40.79 -10.65 38.81
CA ILE A 314 -42.13 -10.32 39.37
C ILE A 314 -42.71 -11.48 40.19
N LYS A 315 -42.56 -12.73 39.74
CA LYS A 315 -43.01 -13.90 40.52
C LYS A 315 -42.25 -14.08 41.83
N GLN A 316 -40.92 -13.85 41.84
CA GLN A 316 -40.14 -13.92 43.08
C GLN A 316 -40.57 -12.85 44.08
N ASP A 317 -40.86 -11.63 43.63
CA ASP A 317 -41.29 -10.55 44.51
C ASP A 317 -42.66 -10.83 45.15
N ILE A 318 -43.60 -11.40 44.39
CA ILE A 318 -44.91 -11.85 44.90
C ILE A 318 -44.76 -12.98 45.94
N GLN A 319 -43.80 -13.88 45.75
CA GLN A 319 -43.59 -15.00 46.68
C GLN A 319 -42.94 -14.54 47.99
N LYS A 320 -42.05 -13.53 47.93
CA LYS A 320 -41.47 -12.90 49.11
C LYS A 320 -42.52 -12.12 49.92
N SER A 321 -43.47 -11.44 49.27
CA SER A 321 -44.52 -10.69 49.99
C SER A 321 -45.52 -11.59 50.74
N MET A 322 -45.82 -12.79 50.24
CA MET A 322 -46.67 -13.76 50.97
C MET A 322 -46.00 -14.40 52.19
N THR A 323 -44.65 -14.38 52.25
CA THR A 323 -43.92 -15.00 53.37
C THR A 323 -43.77 -14.04 54.55
N LEU A 324 -43.91 -12.72 54.33
CA LEU A 324 -43.73 -11.70 55.37
C LEU A 324 -44.96 -11.48 56.28
N GLN A 325 -46.08 -12.16 56.03
CA GLN A 325 -47.33 -11.95 56.78
C GLN A 325 -47.55 -12.96 57.93
N ARG A 326 -46.53 -13.74 58.31
CA ARG A 326 -46.53 -14.62 59.48
C ARG A 326 -45.34 -14.31 60.40
N LEU A 327 -45.40 -13.19 61.11
CA LEU A 327 -44.57 -12.97 62.29
C LEU A 327 -45.49 -12.70 63.50
N PRO A 328 -45.47 -13.55 64.53
CA PRO A 328 -46.26 -13.35 65.74
C PRO A 328 -45.66 -12.22 66.58
N CYS A 329 -46.53 -11.36 67.11
CA CYS A 329 -46.19 -10.31 68.06
C CYS A 329 -45.77 -10.92 69.40
N GLN A 330 -44.50 -10.77 69.77
CA GLN A 330 -43.92 -10.92 71.12
C GLN A 330 -42.51 -10.32 71.01
N GLY A 331 -42.00 -9.41 71.81
CA GLY A 331 -42.38 -8.74 73.05
C GLY A 331 -41.09 -8.06 73.54
N HIS A 332 -41.23 -6.91 74.21
CA HIS A 332 -40.31 -6.22 75.14
C HIS A 332 -38.82 -6.63 75.20
N TYR A 333 -37.88 -5.65 75.19
CA TYR A 333 -36.96 -5.33 76.30
C TYR A 333 -36.12 -4.07 76.01
N ASP A 334 -35.68 -3.46 77.10
CA ASP A 334 -35.25 -2.07 77.33
C ASP A 334 -33.86 -1.63 76.85
N LEU A 335 -33.73 -0.29 76.87
CA LEU A 335 -32.56 0.59 76.83
C LEU A 335 -31.31 0.11 77.60
N ASP A 336 -30.13 0.38 77.04
CA ASP A 336 -29.07 1.25 77.61
C ASP A 336 -27.84 1.24 76.66
N SER A 337 -27.47 2.33 75.99
CA SER A 337 -26.67 3.50 76.42
C SER A 337 -25.14 3.30 76.39
N ASN A 338 -24.48 4.30 75.78
CA ASN A 338 -23.05 4.68 75.81
C ASN A 338 -22.12 4.25 74.64
N ILE A 339 -21.71 5.19 73.77
CA ILE A 339 -20.41 5.94 73.74
C ILE A 339 -19.37 5.16 72.88
N GLU A 340 -18.63 5.65 71.88
CA GLU A 340 -18.05 6.97 71.59
C GLU A 340 -17.65 7.13 70.10
N MET A 341 -17.22 8.35 69.79
CA MET A 341 -16.81 8.95 68.52
C MET A 341 -15.64 8.29 67.78
N ALA A 342 -15.73 8.30 66.44
CA ALA A 342 -14.58 8.61 65.57
C ALA A 342 -15.08 9.18 64.23
N SER A 343 -14.82 10.47 64.06
CA SER A 343 -14.99 11.26 62.84
C SER A 343 -13.77 11.10 61.93
N MET A 344 -13.96 10.77 60.66
CA MET A 344 -13.04 11.21 59.59
C MET A 344 -13.77 11.30 58.25
N LEU A 345 -13.58 12.46 57.64
CA LEU A 345 -14.24 13.01 56.47
C LEU A 345 -13.84 12.28 55.17
N TYR A 346 -14.82 11.91 54.34
CA TYR A 346 -14.67 11.83 52.89
C TYR A 346 -15.95 12.36 52.22
N LEU A 347 -15.80 13.46 51.48
CA LEU A 347 -16.81 14.07 50.61
C LEU A 347 -16.96 13.24 49.33
N PRO A 348 -18.19 12.99 48.83
CA PRO A 348 -18.39 12.67 47.42
C PRO A 348 -18.73 13.94 46.63
N TYR A 349 -17.99 14.11 45.53
CA TYR A 349 -18.21 15.10 44.49
C TYR A 349 -19.59 14.91 43.86
N LYS A 350 -20.36 15.99 43.80
CA LYS A 350 -21.73 16.05 43.28
C LYS A 350 -21.65 16.41 41.79
N LEU A 351 -22.02 15.49 40.90
CA LEU A 351 -22.24 15.79 39.48
C LEU A 351 -23.59 16.52 39.35
N SER A 352 -23.58 17.69 38.72
CA SER A 352 -24.74 18.49 38.40
C SER A 352 -25.50 17.90 37.21
N GLU A 353 -26.77 17.59 37.44
CA GLU A 353 -27.79 17.43 36.41
C GLU A 353 -28.06 18.80 35.75
N GLU A 354 -27.87 18.87 34.44
CA GLU A 354 -28.31 20.01 33.64
C GLU A 354 -29.63 19.65 32.94
N GLN A 355 -30.62 20.51 33.12
CA GLN A 355 -32.00 20.39 32.68
C GLN A 355 -32.10 20.39 31.15
N GLN A 356 -32.69 19.34 30.58
CA GLN A 356 -33.30 19.39 29.25
C GLN A 356 -34.74 19.89 29.39
N GLN A 357 -34.99 21.10 28.90
CA GLN A 357 -36.33 21.66 28.70
C GLN A 357 -36.52 21.89 27.20
N GLY A 358 -37.47 21.14 26.63
CA GLY A 358 -37.66 21.03 25.20
C GLY A 358 -38.38 22.20 24.52
N THR A 359 -38.42 22.12 23.20
CA THR A 359 -39.38 22.81 22.35
C THR A 359 -39.81 21.88 21.21
N LEU A 360 -41.12 21.66 21.15
CA LEU A 360 -41.88 21.07 20.05
C LEU A 360 -41.76 21.94 18.78
N ALA A 361 -41.60 21.30 17.62
CA ALA A 361 -42.20 21.73 16.36
C ALA A 361 -42.36 20.53 15.40
N ASP A 362 -43.57 20.43 14.83
CA ASP A 362 -44.12 19.39 13.95
C ASP A 362 -43.80 19.70 12.44
N PRO A 363 -44.32 19.00 11.40
CA PRO A 363 -43.49 18.24 10.47
C PRO A 363 -43.61 18.72 9.00
N HIS A 364 -42.58 18.44 8.18
CA HIS A 364 -42.75 18.47 6.72
C HIS A 364 -42.13 17.23 6.06
N ARG A 365 -43.02 16.40 5.51
CA ARG A 365 -42.80 15.45 4.40
C ARG A 365 -42.38 16.25 3.15
N PRO A 366 -41.59 15.68 2.21
CA PRO A 366 -42.24 14.88 1.17
C PRO A 366 -41.42 13.73 0.52
N THR A 367 -42.20 12.85 -0.12
CA THR A 367 -41.96 12.12 -1.40
C THR A 367 -40.85 11.07 -1.51
N SER A 368 -41.32 9.82 -1.51
CA SER A 368 -40.75 8.63 -2.14
C SER A 368 -40.71 8.74 -3.66
N TYR A 369 -39.56 8.46 -4.27
CA TYR A 369 -39.44 8.14 -5.70
C TYR A 369 -39.27 6.62 -5.88
N LEU A 370 -40.17 6.05 -6.69
CA LEU A 370 -40.08 4.71 -7.25
C LEU A 370 -39.11 4.75 -8.44
N ILE A 371 -38.18 3.79 -8.51
CA ILE A 371 -37.38 3.51 -9.71
C ILE A 371 -37.84 2.16 -10.28
N PRO A 372 -38.04 2.02 -11.61
CA PRO A 372 -38.51 0.78 -12.21
C PRO A 372 -37.41 -0.28 -12.24
N GLN A 373 -37.78 -1.55 -12.00
CA GLN A 373 -36.94 -2.71 -12.29
C GLN A 373 -37.13 -3.11 -13.76
N ASP A 374 -36.11 -2.91 -14.59
CA ASP A 374 -36.03 -3.54 -15.90
C ASP A 374 -35.45 -4.96 -15.76
N GLN A 375 -36.20 -5.94 -16.28
CA GLN A 375 -35.76 -7.32 -16.42
C GLN A 375 -34.79 -7.44 -17.60
N VAL A 376 -33.53 -7.77 -17.31
CA VAL A 376 -32.55 -8.18 -18.33
C VAL A 376 -32.59 -9.70 -18.44
N VAL A 377 -33.12 -10.21 -19.55
CA VAL A 377 -33.03 -11.61 -19.95
C VAL A 377 -31.67 -11.82 -20.61
N ASN A 378 -30.76 -12.55 -19.95
CA ASN A 378 -29.49 -12.96 -20.54
C ASN A 378 -29.63 -14.37 -21.13
N GLU A 379 -29.71 -14.47 -22.46
CA GLU A 379 -29.49 -15.72 -23.19
C GLU A 379 -27.98 -16.06 -23.16
N LEU A 380 -27.64 -17.24 -22.63
CA LEU A 380 -26.27 -17.76 -22.60
C LEU A 380 -26.03 -18.65 -23.83
N THR A 381 -25.02 -18.30 -24.62
CA THR A 381 -24.49 -19.14 -25.71
C THR A 381 -23.34 -20.02 -25.21
N PRO A 382 -23.19 -21.26 -25.70
CA PRO A 382 -22.13 -22.17 -25.28
C PRO A 382 -20.75 -21.74 -25.82
N ILE A 383 -19.78 -21.60 -24.92
CA ILE A 383 -18.37 -21.32 -25.24
C ILE A 383 -17.68 -22.65 -25.58
N ARG A 384 -17.08 -22.75 -26.77
CA ARG A 384 -16.15 -23.83 -27.13
C ARG A 384 -14.72 -23.37 -26.89
N ILE A 385 -13.97 -24.12 -26.11
CA ILE A 385 -12.54 -23.88 -25.89
C ILE A 385 -11.78 -24.64 -26.99
N TRP A 386 -11.08 -23.91 -27.85
CA TRP A 386 -10.23 -24.46 -28.89
C TRP A 386 -8.77 -24.41 -28.47
N GLU A 387 -8.04 -25.51 -28.61
CA GLU A 387 -6.58 -25.49 -28.67
C GLU A 387 -6.13 -25.17 -30.10
N ARG A 388 -5.06 -24.37 -30.26
CA ARG A 388 -4.47 -24.12 -31.59
C ARG A 388 -3.91 -25.44 -32.14
N PRO A 389 -4.08 -25.75 -33.44
CA PRO A 389 -3.47 -26.92 -34.03
C PRO A 389 -1.95 -26.76 -34.08
N LEU A 390 -1.22 -27.75 -33.55
CA LEU A 390 0.17 -27.99 -33.90
C LEU A 390 0.23 -28.44 -35.38
N PRO A 391 1.28 -28.06 -36.14
CA PRO A 391 1.41 -28.44 -37.53
C PRO A 391 1.57 -29.96 -37.68
N ASP A 392 0.93 -30.49 -38.72
CA ASP A 392 0.79 -31.91 -39.02
C ASP A 392 2.12 -32.67 -39.01
N LEU A 393 2.18 -33.74 -38.22
CA LEU A 393 3.14 -34.83 -38.33
C LEU A 393 2.39 -36.09 -38.77
N PRO A 394 2.98 -36.93 -39.64
CA PRO A 394 2.24 -37.89 -40.43
C PRO A 394 1.73 -39.08 -39.62
N ASP A 395 0.53 -39.53 -40.00
CA ASP A 395 -0.23 -40.63 -39.41
C ASP A 395 0.60 -41.90 -39.21
N LYS A 396 0.71 -42.32 -37.95
CA LYS A 396 0.87 -43.73 -37.58
C LYS A 396 -0.07 -44.07 -36.42
N PRO A 397 -0.87 -45.14 -36.52
CA PRO A 397 -1.66 -45.61 -35.40
C PRO A 397 -0.71 -46.34 -34.43
N LEU A 398 -0.60 -45.85 -33.20
CA LEU A 398 0.00 -46.61 -32.10
C LEU A 398 -1.10 -47.00 -31.13
N ALA A 399 -1.46 -48.28 -31.25
CA ALA A 399 -2.05 -49.06 -30.19
C ALA A 399 -1.15 -49.03 -28.94
N CYS A 400 -1.79 -49.14 -27.79
CA CYS A 400 -1.15 -49.55 -26.54
C CYS A 400 -0.39 -50.86 -26.77
N ASP A 401 0.90 -50.94 -26.42
CA ASP A 401 1.39 -52.02 -25.54
C ASP A 401 2.92 -51.99 -25.27
N THR A 402 3.23 -52.33 -24.01
CA THR A 402 4.34 -53.10 -23.43
C THR A 402 5.75 -53.16 -24.05
N VAL A 403 6.73 -53.01 -23.14
CA VAL A 403 8.08 -53.62 -23.03
C VAL A 403 8.62 -54.41 -24.25
N GLY A 404 9.76 -53.97 -24.78
CA GLY A 404 10.59 -54.77 -25.70
C GLY A 404 11.95 -54.12 -26.01
N GLU A 405 13.01 -54.93 -25.91
CA GLU A 405 14.44 -54.62 -25.96
C GLU A 405 15.00 -54.09 -27.31
N ARG A 406 16.03 -53.23 -27.18
CA ARG A 406 17.34 -53.21 -27.88
C ARG A 406 17.38 -53.13 -29.43
N SER A 407 18.04 -52.09 -29.96
CA SER A 407 19.34 -52.20 -30.70
C SER A 407 19.77 -50.87 -31.34
N ASP A 408 21.08 -50.63 -31.24
CA ASP A 408 21.87 -49.54 -31.81
C ASP A 408 21.82 -49.46 -33.35
N VAL A 409 21.81 -48.24 -33.94
CA VAL A 409 22.60 -47.89 -35.14
C VAL A 409 22.90 -46.38 -35.16
N LYS A 410 24.14 -46.09 -35.56
CA LYS A 410 24.90 -44.84 -35.59
C LYS A 410 24.59 -43.88 -36.74
N GLN A 411 24.95 -42.62 -36.48
CA GLN A 411 25.69 -41.65 -37.33
C GLN A 411 25.04 -41.01 -38.56
N GLY A 412 25.19 -39.68 -38.62
CA GLY A 412 25.18 -38.91 -39.87
C GLY A 412 25.09 -37.39 -39.65
N ARG A 413 26.25 -36.73 -39.47
CA ARG A 413 26.40 -35.27 -39.51
C ARG A 413 26.45 -34.79 -40.97
N THR A 414 25.86 -33.63 -41.26
CA THR A 414 26.42 -32.57 -42.15
C THR A 414 25.81 -31.21 -41.80
N PRO A 415 26.60 -30.14 -41.65
CA PRO A 415 26.13 -28.76 -41.57
C PRO A 415 26.17 -28.09 -42.95
N GLY A 416 25.15 -27.31 -43.27
CA GLY A 416 25.10 -26.47 -44.46
C GLY A 416 24.69 -25.06 -44.06
N ASP A 417 25.65 -24.14 -44.17
CA ASP A 417 25.46 -22.69 -44.09
C ASP A 417 24.56 -22.19 -45.23
N GLY A 418 23.75 -21.18 -44.91
CA GLY A 418 22.92 -20.46 -45.88
C GLY A 418 22.50 -19.11 -45.30
N ASP A 419 23.30 -18.09 -45.62
CA ASP A 419 23.00 -16.67 -45.48
C ASP A 419 21.78 -16.31 -46.35
N GLU A 420 20.73 -15.75 -45.76
CA GLU A 420 19.69 -15.02 -46.48
C GLU A 420 19.39 -13.67 -45.82
N THR A 421 19.84 -12.62 -46.50
CA THR A 421 19.40 -11.25 -46.39
C THR A 421 17.92 -11.12 -46.76
N VAL A 422 17.08 -10.61 -45.86
CA VAL A 422 15.68 -10.26 -46.17
C VAL A 422 15.35 -8.84 -45.75
N ASN A 423 14.69 -8.16 -46.71
CA ASN A 423 14.31 -6.76 -46.77
C ASN A 423 13.38 -6.30 -45.64
N SER A 424 13.63 -5.07 -45.17
CA SER A 424 12.76 -4.30 -44.28
C SER A 424 11.70 -3.55 -45.10
N PRO A 425 10.40 -3.62 -44.77
CA PRO A 425 9.42 -2.72 -45.34
C PRO A 425 9.20 -1.48 -44.47
N ARG A 426 9.08 -0.34 -45.17
CA ARG A 426 8.62 0.97 -44.68
C ARG A 426 7.27 0.85 -43.97
N VAL A 427 7.16 1.47 -42.80
CA VAL A 427 5.89 1.74 -42.12
C VAL A 427 5.51 3.21 -42.35
N GLN A 428 4.28 3.44 -42.78
CA GLN A 428 3.62 4.74 -42.91
C GLN A 428 3.27 5.30 -41.53
N GLU A 429 3.63 6.55 -41.27
CA GLU A 429 3.15 7.36 -40.15
C GLU A 429 1.68 7.75 -40.38
N ASN A 430 0.85 7.49 -39.37
CA ASN A 430 -0.46 8.11 -39.20
C ASN A 430 -0.45 8.79 -37.83
N ASP A 431 -0.42 10.13 -37.84
CA ASP A 431 -0.50 10.96 -36.64
C ASP A 431 -1.93 10.96 -36.08
N THR A 432 -2.07 10.53 -34.82
CA THR A 432 -3.23 10.85 -33.98
C THR A 432 -2.72 11.35 -32.64
N ILE A 433 -2.91 12.65 -32.39
CA ILE A 433 -2.47 13.34 -31.17
C ILE A 433 -3.47 13.02 -30.04
N GLN A 434 -3.02 12.30 -29.02
CA GLN A 434 -3.66 12.25 -27.71
C GLN A 434 -2.70 12.75 -26.63
N SER A 435 -3.18 13.75 -25.89
CA SER A 435 -2.49 14.45 -24.81
C SER A 435 -2.31 13.55 -23.59
N TYR A 436 -1.07 13.30 -23.19
CA TYR A 436 -0.71 12.72 -21.88
C TYR A 436 0.20 13.69 -21.12
N GLN A 437 -0.17 13.95 -19.86
CA GLN A 437 0.67 14.64 -18.89
C GLN A 437 1.73 13.64 -18.41
N THR A 438 2.99 13.87 -18.78
CA THR A 438 4.13 13.04 -18.39
C THR A 438 5.13 13.89 -17.62
N ASP A 439 5.69 13.35 -16.54
CA ASP A 439 6.92 13.86 -15.96
C ASP A 439 8.05 13.62 -16.96
N ILE A 440 8.52 14.71 -17.59
CA ILE A 440 9.61 14.64 -18.57
C ILE A 440 10.92 14.39 -17.83
N VAL A 441 11.42 13.15 -17.91
CA VAL A 441 12.85 12.89 -17.74
C VAL A 441 13.53 13.38 -19.02
N ILE A 442 14.19 14.54 -18.97
CA ILE A 442 14.92 15.07 -20.13
C ILE A 442 16.14 14.18 -20.38
N GLN A 443 16.02 13.25 -21.32
CA GLN A 443 17.16 12.46 -21.81
C GLN A 443 17.86 13.25 -22.92
N ILE A 444 18.79 14.13 -22.53
CA ILE A 444 19.53 14.97 -23.48
C ILE A 444 20.67 14.14 -24.08
N SER A 445 20.52 13.73 -25.34
CA SER A 445 21.65 13.26 -26.15
C SER A 445 22.10 14.43 -27.05
N HIS A 446 23.38 14.80 -26.94
CA HIS A 446 24.03 15.94 -27.60
C HIS A 446 23.72 17.33 -27.04
N LEU A 447 24.60 17.82 -26.15
CA LEU A 447 24.67 19.23 -25.74
C LEU A 447 25.88 19.88 -26.42
N ASP A 448 25.64 20.99 -27.11
CA ASP A 448 26.67 21.96 -27.48
C ASP A 448 26.82 22.94 -26.30
N CYS A 449 28.03 23.11 -25.75
CA CYS A 449 28.26 23.65 -24.40
C CYS A 449 27.89 25.16 -24.21
N GLN A 450 27.12 25.76 -25.12
CA GLN A 450 26.74 27.18 -25.10
C GLN A 450 25.23 27.46 -25.10
N THR A 451 24.36 26.47 -25.35
CA THR A 451 22.91 26.71 -25.42
C THR A 451 22.27 26.76 -24.03
N PRO A 452 21.56 27.85 -23.66
CA PRO A 452 20.87 27.95 -22.38
C PRO A 452 19.70 26.97 -22.30
N ILE A 453 19.46 26.40 -21.11
CA ILE A 453 18.31 25.52 -20.86
C ILE A 453 17.12 26.41 -20.48
N LEU A 454 16.07 26.40 -21.30
CA LEU A 454 14.81 27.07 -20.99
C LEU A 454 13.97 26.14 -20.11
N LEU A 455 13.65 26.57 -18.88
CA LEU A 455 12.82 25.80 -17.97
C LEU A 455 11.37 25.82 -18.46
N GLN A 456 10.84 24.68 -18.91
CA GLN A 456 9.43 24.55 -19.32
C GLN A 456 8.51 24.07 -18.19
N ASN A 457 9.08 23.54 -17.10
CA ASN A 457 8.34 23.00 -15.95
C ASN A 457 8.66 23.77 -14.66
N ASN A 458 7.71 23.76 -13.72
CA ASN A 458 7.78 24.48 -12.45
C ASN A 458 8.81 23.89 -11.48
N GLU A 459 9.10 22.60 -11.62
CA GLU A 459 10.10 21.91 -10.82
C GLU A 459 10.93 21.00 -11.71
N GLY A 460 12.17 20.73 -11.29
CA GLY A 460 13.03 19.79 -11.99
C GLY A 460 14.28 19.47 -11.21
N VAL A 461 14.85 18.31 -11.54
CA VAL A 461 16.06 17.77 -10.90
C VAL A 461 17.16 17.63 -11.95
N ILE A 462 18.31 18.22 -11.67
CA ILE A 462 19.50 18.09 -12.51
C ILE A 462 20.55 17.27 -11.73
N SER A 463 20.98 16.15 -12.31
CA SER A 463 21.99 15.28 -11.71
C SER A 463 23.38 15.51 -12.28
N SER A 464 24.38 15.49 -11.40
CA SER A 464 25.81 15.44 -11.77
C SER A 464 26.19 14.32 -12.76
N HIS A 465 25.42 13.22 -12.84
CA HIS A 465 25.67 12.17 -13.84
C HIS A 465 25.32 12.64 -15.26
N MET A 466 24.42 13.62 -15.41
CA MET A 466 24.06 14.18 -16.72
C MET A 466 25.16 15.06 -17.31
N THR A 467 25.99 15.71 -16.47
CA THR A 467 27.11 16.54 -16.96
C THR A 467 28.31 15.70 -17.40
N ARG A 468 28.54 14.53 -16.78
CA ARG A 468 29.67 13.62 -17.08
C ARG A 468 29.65 13.01 -18.49
N ASN A 469 28.47 12.77 -19.06
CA ASN A 469 28.34 12.14 -20.38
C ASN A 469 28.42 13.13 -21.56
N SER A 470 28.66 14.43 -21.30
CA SER A 470 28.82 15.45 -22.35
C SER A 470 30.29 15.58 -22.79
N ARG A 471 30.57 15.82 -24.08
CA ARG A 471 31.93 15.99 -24.64
C ARG A 471 32.64 17.31 -24.22
N CYS A 472 32.23 17.95 -23.13
CA CYS A 472 32.86 19.18 -22.67
C CYS A 472 34.15 18.81 -21.89
N GLY A 473 35.32 18.87 -22.55
CA GLY A 473 36.64 18.52 -21.99
C GLY A 473 37.22 19.50 -20.95
N SER A 474 36.37 20.10 -20.11
CA SER A 474 36.74 21.09 -19.09
C SER A 474 36.32 20.60 -17.69
N ARG A 475 37.15 20.86 -16.67
CA ARG A 475 36.85 20.57 -15.24
C ARG A 475 35.75 21.45 -14.64
N SER A 476 35.16 22.35 -15.43
CA SER A 476 34.01 23.17 -15.03
C SER A 476 32.86 23.01 -16.02
N ALA A 477 31.65 22.90 -15.48
CA ALA A 477 30.41 22.92 -16.25
C ALA A 477 29.60 24.16 -15.86
N THR A 478 29.31 25.01 -16.84
CA THR A 478 28.44 26.17 -16.65
C THR A 478 27.02 25.82 -17.05
N LEU A 479 26.10 25.84 -16.10
CA LEU A 479 24.68 25.63 -16.31
C LEU A 479 23.96 27.00 -16.31
N LYS A 480 23.45 27.42 -17.47
CA LYS A 480 22.65 28.65 -17.56
C LYS A 480 21.17 28.31 -17.36
N ILE A 481 20.57 28.85 -16.30
CA ILE A 481 19.15 28.67 -15.98
C ILE A 481 18.45 30.01 -16.20
N SER A 482 17.52 30.06 -17.14
CA SER A 482 16.72 31.27 -17.40
C SER A 482 15.25 31.00 -17.05
N GLY A 483 14.73 31.79 -16.10
CA GLY A 483 13.32 31.83 -15.73
C GLY A 483 12.56 32.93 -16.47
N ILE A 484 11.23 32.91 -16.35
CA ILE A 484 10.35 33.92 -16.94
C ILE A 484 10.51 35.24 -16.14
N SER A 485 10.40 36.39 -16.82
CA SER A 485 10.47 37.71 -16.17
C SER A 485 9.55 37.80 -14.95
N GLY A 486 10.10 38.21 -13.80
CA GLY A 486 9.38 38.31 -12.53
C GLY A 486 9.36 37.06 -11.64
N GLN A 487 10.02 35.95 -12.05
CA GLN A 487 10.16 34.76 -11.21
C GLN A 487 11.41 34.81 -10.32
N THR A 488 11.28 34.28 -9.09
CA THR A 488 12.42 33.95 -8.24
C THR A 488 12.72 32.46 -8.39
N ILE A 489 13.99 32.12 -8.62
CA ILE A 489 14.45 30.73 -8.72
C ILE A 489 15.04 30.34 -7.37
N LYS A 490 14.48 29.31 -6.75
CA LYS A 490 15.04 28.68 -5.54
C LYS A 490 15.88 27.48 -5.96
N LEU A 491 17.11 27.40 -5.44
CA LEU A 491 18.01 26.29 -5.70
C LEU A 491 18.29 25.52 -4.41
N HIS A 492 17.97 24.22 -4.45
CA HIS A 492 18.31 23.25 -3.43
C HIS A 492 19.37 22.31 -3.98
N ILE A 493 20.46 22.10 -3.24
CA ILE A 493 21.47 21.10 -3.60
C ILE A 493 21.44 20.01 -2.55
N THR A 494 21.28 18.77 -3.01
CA THR A 494 21.40 17.56 -2.19
C THR A 494 22.75 16.92 -2.49
N ASP A 495 23.61 16.83 -1.48
CA ASP A 495 24.93 16.20 -1.56
C ASP A 495 24.81 14.70 -1.26
N PHE A 496 25.35 13.86 -2.14
CA PHE A 496 25.38 12.39 -1.99
C PHE A 496 26.78 11.86 -1.63
N GLY A 497 27.74 12.73 -1.32
CA GLY A 497 29.08 12.32 -0.93
C GLY A 497 29.07 11.33 0.25
N SER A 498 29.86 10.26 0.12
CA SER A 498 29.97 9.21 1.15
C SER A 498 30.34 9.76 2.53
N GLU A 499 29.86 9.12 3.60
CA GLU A 499 30.10 9.45 5.02
C GLU A 499 31.58 9.38 5.47
N ALA A 500 32.53 9.20 4.55
CA ALA A 500 33.95 9.07 4.84
C ALA A 500 34.69 10.41 4.70
N MET A 501 34.44 11.35 5.62
CA MET A 501 35.46 12.33 6.01
C MET A 501 35.58 12.32 7.53
N LYS A 502 36.49 11.49 8.04
CA LYS A 502 37.07 11.74 9.37
C LYS A 502 37.78 13.08 9.28
N MET A 503 37.18 14.13 9.86
CA MET A 503 37.86 15.41 9.98
C MET A 503 39.14 15.22 10.78
N ASP A 504 40.29 15.37 10.11
CA ASP A 504 41.54 15.56 10.82
C ASP A 504 41.53 16.96 11.44
N ASN A 505 41.86 17.06 12.72
CA ASN A 505 41.46 18.16 13.60
C ASN A 505 42.21 19.48 13.33
N THR A 506 42.97 19.56 12.23
CA THR A 506 43.94 20.64 11.96
C THR A 506 43.62 21.47 10.71
N SER A 507 42.59 21.18 9.93
CA SER A 507 42.18 22.03 8.79
C SER A 507 40.67 22.29 8.74
N LYS A 508 40.23 23.45 9.25
CA LYS A 508 38.86 23.99 9.11
C LYS A 508 38.65 24.63 7.73
N VAL A 509 38.90 23.92 6.63
CA VAL A 509 38.62 24.43 5.29
C VAL A 509 37.40 23.69 4.74
N ILE A 510 36.26 24.38 4.66
CA ILE A 510 35.04 23.84 4.05
C ILE A 510 35.23 23.87 2.53
N PRO A 511 35.10 22.73 1.82
CA PRO A 511 35.30 22.71 0.37
C PRO A 511 34.23 23.53 -0.36
N LEU A 512 34.68 24.32 -1.35
CA LEU A 512 33.86 25.12 -2.25
C LEU A 512 33.28 24.23 -3.37
N TYR A 513 31.95 24.15 -3.51
CA TYR A 513 31.24 23.38 -4.54
C TYR A 513 31.19 24.11 -5.89
N GLY A 514 31.17 25.44 -5.87
CA GLY A 514 30.99 26.25 -7.08
C GLY A 514 30.52 27.65 -6.73
N TYR A 515 29.97 28.36 -7.72
CA TYR A 515 29.41 29.68 -7.52
C TYR A 515 28.19 29.92 -8.41
N ILE A 516 27.26 30.72 -7.90
CA ILE A 516 26.12 31.23 -8.66
C ILE A 516 26.49 32.63 -9.13
N ARG A 517 26.27 32.91 -10.41
CA ARG A 517 26.40 34.25 -10.99
C ARG A 517 25.01 34.79 -11.35
N GLU A 518 24.67 35.92 -10.76
CA GLU A 518 23.40 36.63 -10.99
C GLU A 518 23.73 38.11 -11.21
N ASP A 519 23.36 38.66 -12.37
CA ASP A 519 23.59 40.07 -12.72
C ASP A 519 25.02 40.57 -12.41
N ASP A 520 26.02 39.76 -12.82
CA ASP A 520 27.46 39.97 -12.56
C ASP A 520 27.93 39.87 -11.09
N GLN A 521 27.04 39.60 -10.15
CA GLN A 521 27.41 39.24 -8.79
C GLN A 521 27.69 37.74 -8.67
N ARG A 522 28.75 37.39 -7.95
CA ARG A 522 29.19 36.01 -7.72
C ARG A 522 28.95 35.63 -6.28
N THR A 523 28.16 34.58 -6.07
CA THR A 523 27.89 33.99 -4.74
C THR A 523 28.54 32.62 -4.66
N GLU A 524 29.45 32.43 -3.71
CA GLU A 524 30.15 31.16 -3.50
C GLU A 524 29.27 30.14 -2.74
N ILE A 525 29.26 28.89 -3.20
CA ILE A 525 28.52 27.79 -2.56
C ILE A 525 29.52 26.88 -1.87
N TYR A 526 29.39 26.76 -0.55
CA TYR A 526 30.22 25.89 0.28
C TYR A 526 29.47 24.61 0.67
N ARG A 527 30.21 23.52 0.92
CA ARG A 527 29.64 22.26 1.42
C ARG A 527 28.91 22.46 2.73
N SER A 528 27.63 22.11 2.77
CA SER A 528 26.84 22.05 4.00
C SER A 528 26.97 20.68 4.65
N ILE A 529 26.95 20.61 5.98
CA ILE A 529 26.88 19.35 6.75
C ILE A 529 25.45 18.80 6.74
N GLU A 530 24.45 19.65 6.48
CA GLU A 530 23.04 19.27 6.40
C GLU A 530 22.71 18.74 4.99
N ARG A 531 22.13 17.53 4.91
CA ARG A 531 21.84 16.79 3.66
C ARG A 531 20.93 17.56 2.67
N GLN A 532 20.10 18.49 3.15
CA GLN A 532 19.27 19.35 2.30
C GLN A 532 19.19 20.75 2.90
N ARG A 533 19.58 21.76 2.12
CA ARG A 533 19.46 23.17 2.52
C ARG A 533 19.10 24.03 1.31
N LEU A 534 18.22 25.01 1.51
CA LEU A 534 18.03 26.11 0.57
C LEU A 534 19.33 26.92 0.54
N LEU A 535 20.07 26.84 -0.55
CA LEU A 535 21.37 27.51 -0.65
C LEU A 535 21.25 28.90 -1.27
N TYR A 536 20.27 29.10 -2.14
CA TYR A 536 20.15 30.35 -2.89
C TYR A 536 18.71 30.63 -3.34
N GLN A 537 18.31 31.90 -3.20
CA GLN A 537 17.07 32.42 -3.76
C GLN A 537 17.41 33.62 -4.64
N SER A 538 17.19 33.46 -5.94
CA SER A 538 17.49 34.49 -6.94
C SER A 538 16.58 35.70 -6.79
N LYS A 539 17.13 36.91 -7.01
CA LYS A 539 16.38 38.17 -7.14
C LYS A 539 16.06 38.51 -8.61
N SER A 540 16.77 37.87 -9.53
CA SER A 540 16.70 38.00 -10.98
C SER A 540 16.01 36.78 -11.57
N ASN A 541 15.42 36.96 -12.74
CA ASN A 541 14.88 35.87 -13.53
C ASN A 541 15.95 35.16 -14.37
N ARG A 542 17.21 35.61 -14.33
CA ARG A 542 18.34 34.98 -15.03
C ARG A 542 19.46 34.68 -14.06
N ILE A 543 19.76 33.39 -13.90
CA ILE A 543 20.93 32.97 -13.12
C ILE A 543 21.81 32.05 -13.96
N SER A 544 23.12 32.30 -13.91
CA SER A 544 24.11 31.38 -14.45
C SER A 544 24.75 30.67 -13.28
N VAL A 545 24.46 29.37 -13.14
CA VAL A 545 25.06 28.54 -12.09
C VAL A 545 26.31 27.91 -12.68
N GLU A 546 27.48 28.27 -12.17
CA GLU A 546 28.72 27.63 -12.58
C GLU A 546 29.19 26.68 -11.49
N ILE A 547 29.11 25.39 -11.78
CA ILE A 547 29.50 24.34 -10.84
C ILE A 547 30.93 23.93 -11.20
N VAL A 548 31.85 24.22 -10.29
CA VAL A 548 33.27 23.88 -10.44
C VAL A 548 33.53 22.66 -9.56
N LEU A 549 33.44 21.48 -10.16
CA LEU A 549 33.76 20.23 -9.49
C LEU A 549 35.28 20.11 -9.41
N LYS A 550 35.83 20.24 -8.19
CA LYS A 550 37.27 20.06 -7.97
C LYS A 550 37.68 18.60 -7.81
N ASP A 551 36.75 17.71 -7.48
CA ASP A 551 36.98 16.28 -7.24
C ASP A 551 36.05 15.40 -8.08
N ASP A 552 36.59 14.34 -8.67
CA ASP A 552 35.92 13.46 -9.63
C ASP A 552 34.84 12.55 -9.00
N ASP A 553 34.71 12.54 -7.66
CA ASP A 553 33.87 11.59 -6.91
C ASP A 553 32.60 12.19 -6.28
N LEU A 554 32.32 13.47 -6.47
CA LEU A 554 31.15 14.11 -5.85
C LEU A 554 29.91 14.02 -6.74
N GLY A 555 28.88 13.33 -6.25
CA GLY A 555 27.54 13.32 -6.81
C GLY A 555 26.62 14.34 -6.13
N PHE A 556 25.93 15.17 -6.92
CA PHE A 556 24.91 16.10 -6.43
C PHE A 556 23.62 16.02 -7.25
N LEU A 557 22.50 16.38 -6.62
CA LEU A 557 21.23 16.71 -7.28
C LEU A 557 20.89 18.17 -7.02
N LEU A 558 20.58 18.91 -8.07
CA LEU A 558 20.10 20.29 -8.00
C LEU A 558 18.60 20.30 -8.27
N HIS A 559 17.81 20.65 -7.25
CA HIS A 559 16.36 20.80 -7.35
C HIS A 559 16.03 22.29 -7.45
N TYR A 560 15.25 22.67 -8.47
CA TYR A 560 14.73 24.03 -8.61
C TYR A 560 13.22 24.04 -8.49
N GLN A 561 12.68 25.12 -7.92
CA GLN A 561 11.24 25.39 -7.85
C GLN A 561 10.94 26.78 -8.39
N THR A 562 9.90 26.90 -9.21
CA THR A 562 9.26 28.15 -9.61
C THR A 562 7.77 28.07 -9.22
N HIS A 563 7.21 29.17 -8.71
CA HIS A 563 5.85 29.19 -8.15
C HIS A 563 4.77 29.61 -9.19
N ALA A 564 5.06 29.48 -10.49
CA ALA A 564 4.18 29.89 -11.57
C ALA A 564 4.13 28.83 -12.67
N TRP A 565 2.94 28.47 -13.13
CA TRP A 565 2.67 27.52 -14.21
C TRP A 565 2.24 28.22 -15.50
N TYR A 566 2.36 27.52 -16.63
CA TYR A 566 1.97 27.97 -17.96
C TYR A 566 1.15 26.89 -18.67
N LYS A 567 0.02 27.26 -19.28
CA LYS A 567 -0.82 26.40 -20.11
C LYS A 567 -1.11 27.08 -21.44
N ARG A 568 -0.91 26.37 -22.55
CA ARG A 568 -1.21 26.86 -23.90
C ARG A 568 -2.34 26.07 -24.53
N ASP A 569 -3.23 26.77 -25.24
CA ASP A 569 -4.26 26.18 -26.09
C ASP A 569 -4.38 27.01 -27.38
N GLY A 570 -3.74 26.54 -28.45
CA GLY A 570 -3.66 27.25 -29.73
C GLY A 570 -3.01 28.64 -29.61
N ASP A 571 -3.79 29.66 -30.00
CA ASP A 571 -3.42 31.08 -29.93
C ASP A 571 -3.79 31.73 -28.59
N GLN A 572 -4.18 30.94 -27.59
CA GLN A 572 -4.40 31.41 -26.21
C GLN A 572 -3.38 30.77 -25.28
N ALA A 573 -2.92 31.53 -24.29
CA ALA A 573 -2.09 31.00 -23.22
C ALA A 573 -2.52 31.59 -21.87
N VAL A 574 -2.39 30.79 -20.83
CA VAL A 574 -2.68 31.17 -19.45
C VAL A 574 -1.42 30.95 -18.63
N ILE A 575 -0.95 32.01 -17.96
CA ILE A 575 0.09 31.94 -16.94
C ILE A 575 -0.61 32.04 -15.59
N GLY A 576 -0.30 31.15 -14.64
CA GLY A 576 -0.88 31.20 -13.30
C GLY A 576 0.16 31.12 -12.19
N CYS A 577 -0.15 31.69 -11.03
CA CYS A 577 0.63 31.52 -9.80
C CYS A 577 -0.03 30.49 -8.91
N GLU A 578 0.74 29.54 -8.39
CA GLU A 578 0.20 28.44 -7.60
C GLU A 578 -0.37 28.91 -6.25
N TRP A 579 0.30 29.85 -5.58
CA TRP A 579 -0.09 30.28 -4.23
C TRP A 579 -1.10 31.43 -4.19
N SER A 580 -1.05 32.36 -5.14
CA SER A 580 -1.98 33.50 -5.16
C SER A 580 -3.24 33.22 -5.98
N GLN A 581 -3.30 32.07 -6.68
CA GLN A 581 -4.35 31.71 -7.64
C GLN A 581 -4.61 32.76 -8.73
N LYS A 582 -3.68 33.72 -8.92
CA LYS A 582 -3.78 34.72 -9.99
C LYS A 582 -3.43 34.08 -11.32
N THR A 583 -4.20 34.42 -12.36
CA THR A 583 -3.95 33.98 -13.73
C THR A 583 -3.97 35.15 -14.71
N TRP A 584 -3.15 35.07 -15.76
CA TRP A 584 -3.05 36.05 -16.83
C TRP A 584 -3.23 35.37 -18.18
N HIS A 585 -4.07 35.96 -19.01
CA HIS A 585 -4.40 35.46 -20.34
C HIS A 585 -3.60 36.23 -21.39
N LEU A 586 -2.99 35.49 -22.30
CA LEU A 586 -2.23 35.99 -23.43
C LEU A 586 -2.90 35.49 -24.72
N SER A 587 -3.00 36.36 -25.72
CA SER A 587 -3.48 36.02 -27.06
C SER A 587 -2.36 36.20 -28.08
N CYS A 588 -2.17 35.20 -28.93
CA CYS A 588 -1.22 35.22 -30.05
C CYS A 588 -1.92 35.75 -31.30
N ASP A 589 -1.31 36.70 -32.01
CA ASP A 589 -1.78 37.18 -33.33
C ASP A 589 -1.07 36.51 -34.52
N GLY A 590 -0.37 35.40 -34.25
CA GLY A 590 0.48 34.68 -35.20
C GLY A 590 1.91 35.21 -35.29
N ARG A 591 2.23 36.37 -34.68
CA ARG A 591 3.60 36.91 -34.64
C ARG A 591 4.07 37.25 -33.23
N SER A 592 3.17 37.64 -32.34
CA SER A 592 3.49 38.05 -30.98
C SER A 592 2.38 37.68 -30.00
N TRP A 593 2.76 37.48 -28.74
CA TRP A 593 1.80 37.30 -27.65
C TRP A 593 1.48 38.65 -27.04
N SER A 594 0.19 38.94 -26.90
CA SER A 594 -0.33 40.17 -26.31
C SER A 594 -1.20 39.86 -25.10
N GLY A 595 -0.97 40.58 -24.00
CA GLY A 595 -1.71 40.44 -22.75
C GLY A 595 -0.89 40.97 -21.57
N VAL A 596 -1.54 41.17 -20.43
CA VAL A 596 -0.90 41.75 -19.23
C VAL A 596 -0.52 40.62 -18.29
N VAL A 597 0.77 40.52 -17.93
CA VAL A 597 1.27 39.57 -16.93
C VAL A 597 1.71 40.34 -15.70
N GLY A 598 1.06 40.05 -14.56
CA GLY A 598 1.45 40.57 -13.25
C GLY A 598 2.51 39.70 -12.57
N ASN A 599 2.93 40.05 -11.36
CA ASN A 599 3.84 39.21 -10.57
C ASN A 599 3.08 38.35 -9.53
N CYS A 600 3.72 37.28 -9.06
CA CYS A 600 3.15 36.36 -8.07
C CYS A 600 3.36 36.80 -6.60
N SER A 601 3.81 38.03 -6.36
CA SER A 601 4.41 38.48 -5.08
C SER A 601 3.44 39.22 -4.14
N GLU A 602 2.17 39.38 -4.48
CA GLU A 602 1.19 39.99 -3.56
C GLU A 602 0.66 38.96 -2.55
N LEU A 603 1.46 38.68 -1.52
CA LEU A 603 0.93 38.34 -0.21
C LEU A 603 0.69 39.64 0.54
N GLY A 604 -0.58 40.04 0.66
CA GLY A 604 -0.99 41.04 1.64
C GLY A 604 -0.80 40.48 3.04
N MET A 605 0.39 40.68 3.62
CA MET A 605 0.56 40.64 5.07
C MET A 605 0.31 42.06 5.60
N SER A 606 -0.81 42.24 6.32
CA SER A 606 -1.02 43.42 7.15
C SER A 606 0.05 43.48 8.22
N LEU A 607 0.78 44.59 8.29
CA LEU A 607 1.85 44.85 9.26
C LEU A 607 1.32 45.21 10.67
N SER A 608 0.07 44.83 11.00
CA SER A 608 -0.56 45.13 12.30
C SER A 608 -0.47 44.00 13.33
N ASP A 609 -0.10 42.77 12.95
CA ASP A 609 -0.26 41.60 13.83
C ASP A 609 1.07 41.08 14.40
N ILE A 610 2.05 41.98 14.56
CA ILE A 610 3.22 41.72 15.41
C ILE A 610 3.23 42.75 16.55
N LYS A 611 2.63 42.35 17.67
CA LYS A 611 3.03 42.74 19.02
C LYS A 611 2.87 41.58 19.99
#